data_AF-A0A7G1KSI7-F1
#
_entry.id   AF-A0A7G1KSI7-F1
#
_cell.length_a   1.000
_cell.length_b   1.000
_cell.length_c   1.000
_cell.angle_alpha   90.00
_cell.angle_beta   90.00
_cell.angle_gamma   90.00
#
_symmetry.space_group_name_H-M   'P 1'
#
loop_
_entity.id
_entity.type
_entity.pdbx_description
1 polymer ?
#
loop_
_entity_poly.entity_id
_entity_poly.type
_entity_poly.pdbx_seq_one_letter_code
_entity_poly.pdbx_strand_id
1 'polypeptide(L)'
;MTRPAEQSPIRRRTGPRQLGTLRERLSRRDLAALEDVEQFCLLTTRQLQRLHFAEGHSSIGAATRACTRVLGRLAADGLIVALNDQKRRKGGTRRGSDQLVWQLASRGDLLLRHLRSGGHRKRYTAPSREFIQHTLAVSELGVVLREAAMRGDIELVNLAVEGAAHQYYVGRQGTRAALKPDLHAITAGVEYEHHWFIELDRGTERGPHLRRKLDAYTRYFNSGRYQTEHGLFPSVLWVVPDIRRGQQLARLIEATESIRTELFQVCTCDGFLEEIITRTVGNEEASPHEMRAAVADGGTEGGDDGR
;
A
#
# COMPACT_ATOMS: atom_id res chain seq x y z
N MET A 1 43.58 -32.03 18.65
CA MET A 1 43.03 -30.75 19.15
C MET A 1 41.67 -30.53 18.50
N THR A 2 40.60 -30.84 19.24
CA THR A 2 39.21 -30.76 18.75
C THR A 2 38.66 -29.38 19.04
N ARG A 3 38.22 -28.65 18.01
CA ARG A 3 37.54 -27.35 18.17
C ARG A 3 36.25 -27.55 19.00
N PRO A 4 36.00 -26.73 20.03
CA PRO A 4 34.74 -26.83 20.77
C PRO A 4 33.58 -26.39 19.87
N ALA A 5 32.48 -27.12 19.92
CA ALA A 5 31.25 -26.82 19.22
C ALA A 5 30.68 -25.48 19.70
N GLU A 6 30.49 -24.55 18.76
CA GLU A 6 29.84 -23.26 18.99
C GLU A 6 28.38 -23.51 19.36
N GLN A 7 28.07 -23.36 20.64
CA GLN A 7 26.71 -23.53 21.16
C GLN A 7 25.81 -22.42 20.60
N SER A 8 24.92 -22.78 19.67
CA SER A 8 23.84 -21.89 19.23
C SER A 8 23.02 -21.44 20.45
N PRO A 9 22.75 -20.14 20.62
CA PRO A 9 22.03 -19.66 21.78
C PRO A 9 20.62 -20.26 21.81
N ILE A 10 20.29 -20.89 22.93
CA ILE A 10 18.96 -21.45 23.22
C ILE A 10 17.94 -20.32 23.07
N ARG A 11 17.11 -20.39 22.02
CA ARG A 11 15.99 -19.45 21.81
C ARG A 11 15.00 -19.63 22.97
N ARG A 12 15.15 -18.83 24.03
CA ARG A 12 14.17 -18.76 25.11
C ARG A 12 12.82 -18.34 24.50
N ARG A 13 11.82 -19.20 24.62
CA ARG A 13 10.44 -18.88 24.25
C ARG A 13 10.00 -17.64 25.03
N THR A 14 9.59 -16.58 24.34
CA THR A 14 9.06 -15.38 24.99
C THR A 14 7.72 -15.71 25.65
N GLY A 15 7.70 -15.78 26.98
CA GLY A 15 6.48 -16.08 27.75
C GLY A 15 5.60 -14.84 27.98
N PRO A 16 4.34 -15.01 28.44
CA PRO A 16 3.38 -13.90 28.65
C PRO A 16 3.93 -12.78 29.56
N ARG A 17 4.62 -13.13 30.65
CA ARG A 17 5.25 -12.14 31.55
C ARG A 17 6.29 -11.27 30.84
N GLN A 18 7.09 -11.85 29.95
CA GLN A 18 8.10 -11.13 29.18
C GLN A 18 7.47 -10.23 28.10
N LEU A 19 6.28 -10.56 27.61
CA LEU A 19 5.50 -9.68 26.72
C LEU A 19 4.88 -8.52 27.52
N GLY A 20 4.39 -8.77 28.74
CA GLY A 20 3.90 -7.73 29.65
C GLY A 20 4.96 -6.67 29.95
N THR A 21 6.16 -7.08 30.38
CA THR A 21 7.28 -6.15 30.62
C THR A 21 7.73 -5.42 29.36
N LEU A 22 7.68 -6.09 28.20
CA LEU A 22 8.01 -5.44 26.93
C LEU A 22 6.99 -4.37 26.58
N ARG A 23 5.69 -4.66 26.74
CA ARG A 23 4.59 -3.72 26.51
C ARG A 23 4.73 -2.47 27.36
N GLU A 24 5.07 -2.62 28.65
CA GLU A 24 5.24 -1.49 29.58
C GLU A 24 6.36 -0.52 29.15
N ARG A 25 7.35 -0.99 28.38
CA ARG A 25 8.45 -0.18 27.86
C ARG A 25 8.15 0.49 26.53
N LEU A 26 7.08 0.12 25.83
CA LEU A 26 6.75 0.65 24.52
C LEU A 26 5.84 1.86 24.66
N SER A 27 6.20 2.95 23.99
CA SER A 27 5.33 4.11 23.87
C SER A 27 4.16 3.81 22.92
N ARG A 28 3.12 4.68 22.93
CA ARG A 28 2.04 4.61 21.94
C ARG A 28 2.57 4.69 20.51
N ARG A 29 3.59 5.52 20.26
CA ARG A 29 4.25 5.64 18.96
C ARG A 29 4.95 4.34 18.54
N ASP A 30 5.58 3.65 19.49
CA ASP A 30 6.23 2.37 19.21
C ASP A 30 5.21 1.32 18.79
N LEU A 31 4.08 1.23 19.49
CA LEU A 31 3.00 0.30 19.15
C LEU A 31 2.39 0.63 17.78
N ALA A 32 2.08 1.90 17.52
CA ALA A 32 1.57 2.36 16.23
C ALA A 32 2.53 2.01 15.08
N ALA A 33 3.85 2.19 15.29
CA ALA A 33 4.84 1.81 14.29
C ALA A 33 4.89 0.29 14.02
N LEU A 34 4.69 -0.54 15.04
CA LEU A 34 4.61 -2.00 14.86
C LEU A 34 3.35 -2.41 14.10
N GLU A 35 2.22 -1.78 14.41
CA GLU A 35 0.93 -2.01 13.73
C GLU A 35 1.02 -1.60 12.26
N ASP A 36 1.63 -0.47 11.94
CA ASP A 36 1.83 -0.04 10.57
C ASP A 36 2.79 -0.95 9.80
N VAL A 37 3.89 -1.41 10.42
CA VAL A 37 4.78 -2.43 9.79
C VAL A 37 4.03 -3.75 9.56
N GLU A 38 3.10 -4.13 10.44
CA GLU A 38 2.27 -5.32 10.26
C GLU A 38 1.24 -5.16 9.12
N GLN A 39 0.59 -4.00 9.05
CA GLN A 39 -0.44 -3.67 8.06
C GLN A 39 0.17 -3.59 6.66
N PHE A 40 1.23 -2.80 6.51
CA PHE A 40 1.91 -2.58 5.23
C PHE A 40 2.87 -3.71 4.84
N CYS A 41 3.11 -4.66 5.74
CA CYS A 41 4.09 -5.74 5.64
C CYS A 41 5.57 -5.30 5.57
N LEU A 42 5.88 -4.26 4.79
CA LEU A 42 7.19 -3.65 4.61
C LEU A 42 7.07 -2.12 4.60
N LEU A 43 7.94 -1.46 5.36
CA LEU A 43 8.08 0.00 5.34
C LEU A 43 9.56 0.41 5.34
N THR A 44 9.87 1.51 4.67
CA THR A 44 11.19 2.14 4.77
C THR A 44 11.33 2.97 6.04
N THR A 45 12.57 3.27 6.46
CA THR A 45 12.83 4.29 7.50
C THR A 45 12.15 5.62 7.18
N ARG A 46 12.16 6.05 5.91
CA ARG A 46 11.54 7.31 5.46
C ARG A 46 10.02 7.28 5.62
N GLN A 47 9.36 6.19 5.24
CA GLN A 47 7.92 6.04 5.41
C GLN A 47 7.51 6.02 6.89
N LEU A 48 8.24 5.30 7.75
CA LEU A 48 8.00 5.30 9.19
C LEU A 48 8.27 6.66 9.85
N GLN A 49 9.27 7.39 9.36
CA GLN A 49 9.55 8.76 9.82
C GLN A 49 8.39 9.70 9.47
N ARG A 50 7.84 9.59 8.27
CA ARG A 50 6.67 10.38 7.83
C ARG A 50 5.40 10.06 8.63
N LEU A 51 5.14 8.78 8.91
CA LEU A 51 3.95 8.37 9.67
C LEU A 51 4.01 8.74 11.17
N HIS A 52 5.18 8.67 11.79
CA HIS A 52 5.27 8.72 13.27
C HIS A 52 6.18 9.80 13.84
N PHE A 53 6.94 10.50 12.99
CA PHE A 53 7.92 11.52 13.37
C PHE A 53 7.79 12.76 12.47
N ALA A 54 6.59 13.05 11.97
CA ALA A 54 6.31 14.26 11.19
C ALA A 54 6.43 15.53 12.04
N GLU A 55 6.02 15.46 13.32
CA GLU A 55 5.91 16.63 14.21
C GLU A 55 6.86 16.55 15.41
N GLY A 56 7.06 17.69 16.08
CA GLY A 56 7.82 17.75 17.34
C GLY A 56 9.34 17.65 17.16
N HIS A 57 9.85 17.97 15.97
CA HIS A 57 11.27 17.91 15.65
C HIS A 57 11.76 19.21 15.02
N SER A 58 12.93 19.69 15.44
CA SER A 58 13.51 20.95 14.96
C SER A 58 13.94 20.94 13.49
N SER A 59 14.01 19.77 12.86
CA SER A 59 14.34 19.58 11.45
C SER A 59 13.99 18.16 11.00
N ILE A 60 13.88 17.95 9.69
CA ILE A 60 13.77 16.61 9.08
C ILE A 60 14.93 15.72 9.53
N GLY A 61 16.16 16.26 9.57
CA GLY A 61 17.33 15.52 10.05
C GLY A 61 17.23 15.07 11.51
N ALA A 62 16.64 15.91 12.38
CA ALA A 62 16.37 15.53 13.77
C ALA A 62 15.31 14.42 13.86
N ALA A 63 14.23 14.52 13.06
CA ALA A 63 13.21 13.49 12.95
C ALA A 63 13.78 12.14 12.48
N THR A 64 14.62 12.15 11.44
CA THR A 64 15.29 10.94 10.92
C THR A 64 16.17 10.28 11.97
N ARG A 65 16.95 11.06 12.74
CA ARG A 65 17.78 10.52 13.83
C ARG A 65 16.92 9.93 14.96
N ALA A 66 15.83 10.60 15.33
CA ALA A 66 14.90 10.10 16.33
C ALA A 66 14.23 8.79 15.89
N CYS A 67 13.70 8.75 14.66
CA CYS A 67 13.13 7.57 14.03
C CYS A 67 14.14 6.41 14.02
N THR A 68 15.34 6.64 13.50
CA THR A 68 16.40 5.61 13.42
C THR A 68 16.75 5.02 14.79
N ARG A 69 16.82 5.86 15.83
CA ARG A 69 17.07 5.40 17.21
C ARG A 69 15.95 4.49 17.71
N VAL A 70 14.69 4.87 17.46
CA VAL A 70 13.52 4.07 17.84
C VAL A 70 13.52 2.74 17.09
N LEU A 71 13.69 2.76 15.76
CA LEU A 71 13.73 1.53 14.96
C LEU A 71 14.89 0.61 15.36
N GLY A 72 16.06 1.18 15.66
CA GLY A 72 17.20 0.43 16.20
C GLY A 72 16.89 -0.25 17.53
N ARG A 73 16.19 0.43 18.44
CA ARG A 73 15.71 -0.15 19.71
C ARG A 73 14.68 -1.26 19.48
N LEU A 74 13.66 -1.03 18.65
CA LEU A 74 12.65 -2.05 18.34
C LEU A 74 13.28 -3.28 17.69
N ALA A 75 14.27 -3.09 16.83
CA ALA A 75 15.04 -4.17 16.24
C ALA A 75 15.89 -4.93 17.26
N ALA A 76 16.56 -4.23 18.18
CA ALA A 76 17.31 -4.85 19.27
C ALA A 76 16.43 -5.66 20.21
N ASP A 77 15.18 -5.23 20.44
CA ASP A 77 14.19 -5.99 21.20
C ASP A 77 13.60 -7.16 20.39
N GLY A 78 13.93 -7.31 19.11
CA GLY A 78 13.47 -8.38 18.21
C GLY A 78 12.04 -8.20 17.72
N LEU A 79 11.50 -6.97 17.78
CA LEU A 79 10.14 -6.63 17.38
C LEU A 79 10.02 -6.41 15.87
N ILE A 80 11.06 -5.82 15.27
CA ILE A 80 11.22 -5.67 13.82
C ILE A 80 12.59 -6.20 13.37
N VAL A 81 12.75 -6.41 12.07
CA VAL A 81 14.02 -6.79 11.46
C VAL A 81 14.26 -5.96 10.21
N ALA A 82 15.49 -5.52 10.01
CA ALA A 82 15.88 -4.89 8.76
C ALA A 82 16.11 -5.96 7.69
N LEU A 83 15.40 -5.86 6.57
CA LEU A 83 15.64 -6.63 5.36
C LEU A 83 16.85 -6.05 4.63
N ASN A 84 18.03 -6.22 5.23
CA ASN A 84 19.26 -6.01 4.48
C ASN A 84 19.32 -7.10 3.41
N ASP A 85 19.48 -6.74 2.14
CA ASP A 85 19.88 -7.67 1.08
C ASP A 85 21.28 -8.22 1.43
N GLN A 86 21.33 -9.20 2.33
CA GLN A 86 22.54 -9.74 2.92
C GLN A 86 23.33 -10.62 1.94
N LYS A 87 22.81 -10.86 0.72
CA LYS A 87 23.52 -11.59 -0.34
C LYS A 87 24.10 -10.69 -1.43
N ARG A 88 23.79 -9.39 -1.51
CA ARG A 88 24.28 -8.50 -2.60
C ARG A 88 25.17 -7.33 -2.18
N ARG A 89 25.85 -7.40 -1.02
CA ARG A 89 26.82 -6.36 -0.62
C ARG A 89 28.24 -6.89 -0.51
N LYS A 90 28.85 -7.20 -1.66
CA LYS A 90 30.30 -7.01 -1.87
C LYS A 90 30.45 -5.80 -2.81
N GLY A 91 30.92 -4.68 -2.26
CA GLY A 91 31.31 -3.48 -3.01
C GLY A 91 30.17 -2.48 -3.28
N GLY A 92 30.06 -1.46 -2.43
CA GLY A 92 29.18 -0.31 -2.71
C GLY A 92 29.01 0.57 -1.48
N THR A 93 29.41 1.82 -1.61
CA THR A 93 29.36 2.90 -0.61
C THR A 93 27.98 3.00 0.03
N ARG A 94 27.92 3.15 1.37
CA ARG A 94 26.67 3.35 2.13
C ARG A 94 25.85 4.49 1.50
N ARG A 95 24.80 4.16 0.74
CA ARG A 95 23.64 5.05 0.62
C ARG A 95 22.94 5.08 1.98
N GLY A 96 22.65 6.29 2.48
CA GLY A 96 22.38 6.60 3.89
C GLY A 96 21.27 5.79 4.57
N SER A 97 21.12 6.04 5.88
CA SER A 97 20.10 5.46 6.79
C SER A 97 18.65 5.55 6.29
N ASP A 98 18.38 6.33 5.25
CA ASP A 98 17.08 6.62 4.66
C ASP A 98 16.45 5.44 3.89
N GLN A 99 17.17 4.34 3.67
CA GLN A 99 16.69 3.24 2.81
C GLN A 99 16.72 1.85 3.49
N LEU A 100 16.72 1.77 4.82
CA LEU A 100 16.46 0.47 5.47
C LEU A 100 14.98 0.10 5.31
N VAL A 101 14.74 -1.14 4.89
CA VAL A 101 13.40 -1.75 4.79
C VAL A 101 13.18 -2.58 6.03
N TRP A 102 12.06 -2.35 6.71
CA TRP A 102 11.70 -2.98 7.97
C TRP A 102 10.52 -3.92 7.78
N GLN A 103 10.60 -5.07 8.45
CA GLN A 103 9.54 -6.06 8.52
C GLN A 103 9.31 -6.45 9.99
N LEU A 104 8.08 -6.86 10.32
CA LEU A 104 7.78 -7.38 11.66
C LEU A 104 8.58 -8.67 11.91
N ALA A 105 9.23 -8.75 13.07
CA ALA A 105 9.95 -9.93 13.50
C ALA A 105 9.06 -10.83 14.36
N SER A 106 9.50 -12.06 14.64
CA SER A 106 8.68 -13.06 15.34
C SER A 106 8.20 -12.61 16.72
N ARG A 107 8.97 -11.79 17.45
CA ARG A 107 8.56 -11.28 18.77
C ARG A 107 7.55 -10.13 18.64
N GLY A 108 7.65 -9.33 17.58
CA GLY A 108 6.66 -8.30 17.24
C GLY A 108 5.31 -8.91 16.88
N ASP A 109 5.29 -9.91 15.99
CA ASP A 109 4.08 -10.67 15.65
C ASP A 109 3.44 -11.29 16.89
N LEU A 110 4.25 -11.90 17.76
CA LEU A 110 3.76 -12.47 19.01
C LEU A 110 3.18 -11.41 19.95
N LEU A 111 3.83 -10.25 20.08
CA LEU A 111 3.35 -9.14 20.91
C LEU A 111 1.99 -8.63 20.40
N LEU A 112 1.87 -8.30 19.10
CA LEU A 112 0.63 -7.77 18.53
C LEU A 112 -0.53 -8.77 18.66
N ARG A 113 -0.28 -10.05 18.39
CA ARG A 113 -1.29 -11.11 18.61
C ARG A 113 -1.71 -11.25 20.07
N HIS A 114 -0.76 -11.11 20.99
CA HIS A 114 -1.06 -11.14 22.42
C HIS A 114 -1.94 -9.95 22.84
N LEU A 115 -1.66 -8.75 22.31
CA LEU A 115 -2.47 -7.56 22.59
C LEU A 115 -3.90 -7.68 22.04
N ARG A 116 -4.07 -8.30 20.87
CA ARG A 116 -5.38 -8.53 20.25
C ARG A 116 -6.09 -9.80 20.74
N SER A 117 -5.53 -10.50 21.74
CA SER A 117 -6.06 -11.78 22.25
C SER A 117 -6.31 -12.84 21.16
N GLY A 118 -5.52 -12.84 20.08
CA GLY A 118 -5.77 -13.72 18.94
C GLY A 118 -4.95 -13.40 17.69
N GLY A 119 -5.28 -14.08 16.60
CA GLY A 119 -4.64 -13.92 15.30
C GLY A 119 -3.75 -15.09 14.89
N HIS A 120 -3.60 -15.26 13.57
CA HIS A 120 -2.73 -16.29 13.01
C HIS A 120 -1.29 -15.79 12.93
N ARG A 121 -0.35 -16.66 13.32
CA ARG A 121 1.08 -16.35 13.18
C ARG A 121 1.42 -16.12 11.72
N LYS A 122 1.92 -14.93 11.39
CA LYS A 122 2.45 -14.66 10.05
C LYS A 122 3.83 -15.31 9.91
N ARG A 123 4.07 -15.99 8.78
CA ARG A 123 5.39 -16.53 8.45
C ARG A 123 6.10 -15.56 7.53
N TYR A 124 7.04 -14.81 8.09
CA TYR A 124 7.89 -13.92 7.34
C TYR A 124 9.05 -14.70 6.71
N THR A 125 8.95 -14.98 5.40
CA THR A 125 10.04 -15.54 4.59
C THR A 125 10.81 -14.41 3.91
N ALA A 126 12.07 -14.64 3.54
CA ALA A 126 12.84 -13.68 2.76
C ALA A 126 12.13 -13.41 1.41
N PRO A 127 11.61 -12.18 1.18
CA PRO A 127 10.86 -11.87 -0.02
C PRO A 127 11.77 -11.68 -1.24
N SER A 128 11.21 -11.86 -2.46
CA SER A 128 11.91 -11.50 -3.69
C SER A 128 12.12 -9.99 -3.79
N ARG A 129 13.05 -9.55 -4.64
CA ARG A 129 13.29 -8.11 -4.87
C ARG A 129 12.06 -7.44 -5.47
N GLU A 130 11.39 -8.13 -6.39
CA GLU A 130 10.18 -7.66 -7.06
C GLU A 130 9.06 -7.47 -6.05
N PHE A 131 8.87 -8.42 -5.11
CA PHE A 131 7.91 -8.31 -4.02
C PHE A 131 8.23 -7.11 -3.11
N ILE A 132 9.48 -6.98 -2.65
CA ILE A 132 9.88 -5.83 -1.79
C ILE A 132 9.54 -4.52 -2.48
N GLN A 133 9.93 -4.37 -3.73
CA GLN A 133 9.72 -3.12 -4.45
C GLN A 133 8.23 -2.85 -4.73
N HIS A 134 7.42 -3.87 -4.96
CA HIS A 134 5.97 -3.73 -5.15
C HIS A 134 5.30 -3.32 -3.85
N THR A 135 5.49 -4.10 -2.79
CA THR A 135 4.91 -3.81 -1.46
C THR A 135 5.33 -2.43 -0.98
N LEU A 136 6.60 -2.02 -1.12
CA LEU A 136 7.02 -0.67 -0.71
C LEU A 136 6.36 0.45 -1.51
N ALA A 137 6.06 0.22 -2.78
CA ALA A 137 5.40 1.20 -3.62
C ALA A 137 3.89 1.25 -3.32
N VAL A 138 3.25 0.12 -3.00
CA VAL A 138 1.89 0.07 -2.46
C VAL A 138 1.82 0.77 -1.08
N SER A 139 2.79 0.51 -0.20
CA SER A 139 2.90 1.19 1.09
C SER A 139 3.04 2.70 0.92
N GLU A 140 3.74 3.16 -0.12
CA GLU A 140 3.88 4.58 -0.41
C GLU A 140 2.52 5.24 -0.69
N LEU A 141 1.65 4.59 -1.48
CA LEU A 141 0.30 5.08 -1.73
C LEU A 141 -0.52 5.18 -0.43
N GLY A 142 -0.44 4.17 0.44
CA GLY A 142 -1.12 4.22 1.73
C GLY A 142 -0.55 5.27 2.68
N VAL A 143 0.76 5.52 2.64
CA VAL A 143 1.42 6.58 3.43
C VAL A 143 0.92 7.96 2.98
N VAL A 144 0.88 8.25 1.67
CA VAL A 144 0.41 9.56 1.19
C VAL A 144 -1.07 9.80 1.50
N LEU A 145 -1.91 8.75 1.48
CA LEU A 145 -3.31 8.85 1.91
C LEU A 145 -3.42 9.20 3.40
N ARG A 146 -2.61 8.56 4.26
CA ARG A 146 -2.58 8.87 5.69
C ARG A 146 -2.05 10.27 5.96
N GLU A 147 -1.03 10.71 5.24
CA GLU A 147 -0.53 12.09 5.37
C GLU A 147 -1.57 13.12 4.94
N ALA A 148 -2.33 12.85 3.87
CA ALA A 148 -3.44 13.70 3.46
C ALA A 148 -4.53 13.78 4.53
N ALA A 149 -4.87 12.63 5.14
CA ALA A 149 -5.80 12.60 6.26
C ALA A 149 -5.28 13.38 7.49
N MET A 150 -3.99 13.26 7.79
CA MET A 150 -3.36 14.03 8.88
C MET A 150 -3.36 15.54 8.63
N ARG A 151 -3.29 15.98 7.37
CA ARG A 151 -3.41 17.40 7.00
C ARG A 151 -4.85 17.90 6.95
N GLY A 152 -5.84 16.99 7.00
CA GLY A 152 -7.25 17.33 6.85
C GLY A 152 -7.69 17.52 5.40
N ASP A 153 -6.90 17.08 4.41
CA ASP A 153 -7.24 17.19 2.99
C ASP A 153 -8.42 16.26 2.62
N ILE A 154 -8.53 15.12 3.32
CA ILE A 154 -9.59 14.10 3.22
C ILE A 154 -9.81 13.48 4.61
N GLU A 155 -10.97 12.86 4.83
CA GLU A 155 -11.10 11.86 5.89
C GLU A 155 -10.73 10.47 5.31
N LEU A 156 -9.93 9.69 6.04
CA LEU A 156 -9.58 8.31 5.66
C LEU A 156 -10.27 7.32 6.59
N VAL A 157 -11.48 6.92 6.21
CA VAL A 157 -12.37 6.04 6.98
C VAL A 157 -11.82 4.62 7.08
N ASN A 158 -11.30 4.10 5.96
CA ASN A 158 -10.68 2.77 5.93
C ASN A 158 -9.45 2.75 5.03
N LEU A 159 -8.45 1.97 5.44
CA LEU A 159 -7.30 1.62 4.61
C LEU A 159 -6.91 0.16 4.88
N ALA A 160 -7.07 -0.68 3.87
CA ALA A 160 -6.67 -2.07 3.88
C ALA A 160 -5.62 -2.31 2.79
N VAL A 161 -4.62 -3.12 3.11
CA VAL A 161 -3.46 -3.39 2.24
C VAL A 161 -3.31 -4.90 2.10
N GLU A 162 -2.88 -5.36 0.92
CA GLU A 162 -2.52 -6.76 0.69
C GLU A 162 -3.67 -7.72 1.07
N GLY A 163 -3.39 -8.73 1.91
CA GLY A 163 -4.38 -9.72 2.34
C GLY A 163 -5.61 -9.15 3.04
N ALA A 164 -5.51 -7.97 3.66
CA ALA A 164 -6.65 -7.30 4.29
C ALA A 164 -7.55 -6.60 3.25
N ALA A 165 -7.01 -6.26 2.07
CA ALA A 165 -7.77 -5.65 0.99
C ALA A 165 -8.55 -6.67 0.15
N HIS A 166 -8.20 -7.96 0.26
CA HIS A 166 -8.83 -9.04 -0.48
C HIS A 166 -10.33 -9.17 -0.19
N GLN A 167 -11.13 -9.32 -1.25
CA GLN A 167 -12.57 -9.49 -1.18
C GLN A 167 -12.96 -10.91 -1.58
N TYR A 168 -13.56 -11.66 -0.66
CA TYR A 168 -13.95 -13.05 -0.88
C TYR A 168 -15.41 -13.15 -1.31
N TYR A 169 -15.68 -13.98 -2.33
CA TYR A 169 -17.02 -14.16 -2.88
C TYR A 169 -17.23 -15.57 -3.44
N VAL A 170 -18.48 -15.88 -3.77
CA VAL A 170 -18.86 -17.13 -4.43
C VAL A 170 -19.09 -16.86 -5.90
N GLY A 171 -18.37 -17.56 -6.78
CA GLY A 171 -18.48 -17.43 -8.23
C GLY A 171 -19.69 -18.16 -8.80
N ARG A 172 -19.90 -18.02 -10.13
CA ARG A 172 -21.05 -18.55 -10.90
C ARG A 172 -21.26 -20.09 -10.85
N GLN A 173 -20.38 -20.84 -10.19
CA GLN A 173 -20.50 -22.30 -10.02
C GLN A 173 -20.35 -22.73 -8.55
N GLY A 174 -20.61 -21.82 -7.61
CA GLY A 174 -20.43 -22.11 -6.17
C GLY A 174 -18.97 -22.15 -5.72
N THR A 175 -18.01 -21.87 -6.61
CA THR A 175 -16.58 -21.87 -6.30
C THR A 175 -16.20 -20.66 -5.46
N ARG A 176 -15.41 -20.87 -4.41
CA ARG A 176 -14.83 -19.76 -3.64
C ARG A 176 -13.81 -19.02 -4.49
N ALA A 177 -13.96 -17.71 -4.60
CA ALA A 177 -13.09 -16.83 -5.34
C ALA A 177 -12.68 -15.63 -4.46
N ALA A 178 -11.63 -14.93 -4.88
CA ALA A 178 -11.19 -13.70 -4.24
C ALA A 178 -10.79 -12.67 -5.30
N LEU A 179 -11.23 -11.43 -5.13
CA LEU A 179 -10.62 -10.25 -5.74
C LEU A 179 -9.48 -9.81 -4.82
N LYS A 180 -8.34 -9.41 -5.40
CA LYS A 180 -7.12 -9.09 -4.67
C LYS A 180 -6.59 -7.72 -5.12
N PRO A 181 -7.24 -6.63 -4.71
CA PRO A 181 -6.70 -5.29 -4.93
C PRO A 181 -5.39 -5.13 -4.15
N ASP A 182 -4.48 -4.28 -4.62
CA ASP A 182 -3.27 -3.94 -3.87
C ASP A 182 -3.63 -3.12 -2.61
N LEU A 183 -4.59 -2.19 -2.74
CA LEU A 183 -5.22 -1.47 -1.63
C LEU A 183 -6.74 -1.42 -1.77
N HIS A 184 -7.42 -1.41 -0.63
CA HIS A 184 -8.82 -1.00 -0.53
C HIS A 184 -8.89 0.17 0.43
N ALA A 185 -9.43 1.29 -0.03
CA ALA A 185 -9.55 2.51 0.77
C ALA A 185 -10.99 3.03 0.75
N ILE A 186 -11.40 3.65 1.84
CA ILE A 186 -12.62 4.46 1.90
C ILE A 186 -12.19 5.82 2.39
N THR A 187 -12.41 6.82 1.55
CA THR A 187 -12.18 8.23 1.87
C THR A 187 -13.51 8.93 1.99
N ALA A 188 -13.59 10.00 2.76
CA ALA A 188 -14.81 10.79 2.85
C ALA A 188 -14.53 12.28 2.66
N GLY A 189 -15.41 12.92 1.91
CA GLY A 189 -15.57 14.37 1.89
C GLY A 189 -16.58 14.81 2.94
N VAL A 190 -17.19 15.97 2.76
CA VAL A 190 -18.20 16.48 3.71
C VAL A 190 -19.50 15.66 3.66
N GLU A 191 -19.93 15.25 2.47
CA GLU A 191 -21.25 14.64 2.27
C GLU A 191 -21.23 13.16 1.90
N TYR A 192 -20.15 12.67 1.29
CA TYR A 192 -20.11 11.33 0.71
C TYR A 192 -18.81 10.59 1.02
N GLU A 193 -18.94 9.28 1.21
CA GLU A 193 -17.82 8.33 1.17
C GLU A 193 -17.52 7.92 -0.27
N HIS A 194 -16.24 7.86 -0.62
CA HIS A 194 -15.74 7.29 -1.86
C HIS A 194 -14.97 6.00 -1.57
N HIS A 195 -15.39 4.91 -2.19
CA HIS A 195 -14.77 3.60 -2.02
C HIS A 195 -13.85 3.32 -3.19
N TRP A 196 -12.65 2.83 -2.88
CA TRP A 196 -11.57 2.62 -3.84
C TRP A 196 -11.05 1.20 -3.79
N PHE A 197 -10.99 0.54 -4.94
CA PHE A 197 -10.01 -0.53 -5.15
C PHE A 197 -8.85 0.05 -5.96
N ILE A 198 -7.63 -0.06 -5.44
CA ILE A 198 -6.45 0.54 -6.06
C ILE A 198 -5.48 -0.56 -6.48
N GLU A 199 -5.02 -0.47 -7.71
CA GLU A 199 -4.02 -1.34 -8.32
C GLU A 199 -2.78 -0.52 -8.68
N LEU A 200 -1.60 -0.96 -8.29
CA LEU A 200 -0.35 -0.31 -8.67
C LEU A 200 0.36 -1.12 -9.77
N ASP A 201 0.40 -0.60 -10.99
CA ASP A 201 1.21 -1.18 -12.06
C ASP A 201 2.55 -0.46 -12.18
N ARG A 202 3.62 -1.12 -11.76
CA ARG A 202 4.99 -0.60 -11.85
C ARG A 202 5.59 -0.61 -13.26
N GLY A 203 4.80 -0.95 -14.28
CA GLY A 203 5.23 -1.06 -15.68
C GLY A 203 5.93 -2.38 -16.02
N THR A 204 6.01 -3.32 -15.06
CA THR A 204 6.64 -4.64 -15.25
C THR A 204 5.66 -5.72 -15.69
N GLU A 205 4.36 -5.48 -15.51
CA GLU A 205 3.32 -6.46 -15.86
C GLU A 205 3.06 -6.50 -17.38
N ARG A 206 2.75 -7.68 -17.90
CA ARG A 206 2.43 -7.87 -19.33
C ARG A 206 0.92 -7.85 -19.55
N GLY A 207 0.49 -7.51 -20.77
CA GLY A 207 -0.93 -7.43 -21.15
C GLY A 207 -1.82 -8.61 -20.74
N PRO A 208 -1.38 -9.89 -20.88
CA PRO A 208 -2.18 -11.02 -20.41
C PRO A 208 -2.38 -11.09 -18.90
N HIS A 209 -1.47 -10.52 -18.10
CA HIS A 209 -1.64 -10.43 -16.65
C HIS A 209 -2.64 -9.33 -16.29
N LEU A 210 -2.49 -8.15 -16.90
CA LEU A 210 -3.42 -7.03 -16.75
C LEU A 210 -4.86 -7.44 -17.12
N ARG A 211 -5.07 -8.12 -18.26
CA ARG A 211 -6.40 -8.63 -18.65
C ARG A 211 -7.01 -9.55 -17.60
N ARG A 212 -6.22 -10.46 -17.00
CA ARG A 212 -6.72 -11.33 -15.93
C ARG A 212 -7.16 -10.55 -14.69
N LYS A 213 -6.46 -9.45 -14.35
CA LYS A 213 -6.88 -8.54 -13.28
C LYS A 213 -8.18 -7.83 -13.65
N LEU A 214 -8.28 -7.24 -14.84
CA LEU A 214 -9.51 -6.59 -15.33
C LEU A 214 -10.71 -7.55 -15.30
N ASP A 215 -10.56 -8.78 -15.82
CA ASP A 215 -11.60 -9.80 -15.77
C ASP A 215 -11.96 -10.21 -14.33
N ALA A 216 -11.00 -10.16 -13.39
CA ALA A 216 -11.27 -10.46 -11.98
C ALA A 216 -12.18 -9.42 -11.33
N TYR A 217 -11.97 -8.13 -11.64
CA TYR A 217 -12.87 -7.05 -11.22
C TYR A 217 -14.26 -7.24 -11.81
N THR A 218 -14.37 -7.53 -13.10
CA THR A 218 -15.67 -7.79 -13.74
C THR A 218 -16.40 -8.98 -13.11
N ARG A 219 -15.70 -10.08 -12.81
CA ARG A 219 -16.30 -11.22 -12.10
C ARG A 219 -16.77 -10.83 -10.70
N TYR A 220 -16.00 -10.03 -9.98
CA TYR A 220 -16.38 -9.57 -8.64
C TYR A 220 -17.57 -8.62 -8.68
N PHE A 221 -17.57 -7.63 -9.58
CA PHE A 221 -18.70 -6.74 -9.84
C PHE A 221 -19.98 -7.53 -10.10
N ASN A 222 -19.91 -8.51 -11.01
CA ASN A 222 -21.05 -9.37 -11.37
C ASN A 222 -21.51 -10.31 -10.25
N SER A 223 -20.70 -10.49 -9.19
CA SER A 223 -21.14 -11.26 -8.02
C SER A 223 -22.13 -10.47 -7.16
N GLY A 224 -22.19 -9.14 -7.30
CA GLY A 224 -23.05 -8.27 -6.49
C GLY A 224 -22.68 -8.20 -5.01
N ARG A 225 -21.60 -8.86 -4.58
CA ARG A 225 -21.26 -9.05 -3.17
C ARG A 225 -21.01 -7.73 -2.44
N TYR A 226 -20.25 -6.83 -3.07
CA TYR A 226 -19.93 -5.53 -2.49
C TYR A 226 -21.14 -4.61 -2.50
N GLN A 227 -21.88 -4.61 -3.60
CA GLN A 227 -23.08 -3.80 -3.78
C GLN A 227 -24.19 -4.18 -2.80
N THR A 228 -24.32 -5.48 -2.48
CA THR A 228 -25.28 -5.94 -1.45
C THR A 228 -24.92 -5.44 -0.06
N GLU A 229 -23.63 -5.25 0.23
CA GLU A 229 -23.15 -4.83 1.55
C GLU A 229 -23.10 -3.30 1.71
N HIS A 230 -22.76 -2.58 0.64
CA HIS A 230 -22.48 -1.14 0.68
C HIS A 230 -23.39 -0.29 -0.20
N GLY A 231 -24.30 -0.89 -0.99
CA GLY A 231 -25.19 -0.15 -1.91
C GLY A 231 -24.51 0.44 -3.16
N LEU A 232 -23.19 0.30 -3.29
CA LEU A 232 -22.38 0.82 -4.39
C LEU A 232 -21.30 -0.18 -4.81
N PHE A 233 -20.56 0.11 -5.89
CA PHE A 233 -19.31 -0.59 -6.21
C PHE A 233 -18.13 0.39 -6.17
N PRO A 234 -16.95 0.01 -5.63
CA PRO A 234 -15.80 0.90 -5.56
C PRO A 234 -15.26 1.26 -6.93
N SER A 235 -14.76 2.49 -7.07
CA SER A 235 -14.00 2.89 -8.26
C SER A 235 -12.68 2.11 -8.29
N VAL A 236 -12.30 1.58 -9.47
CA VAL A 236 -11.07 0.80 -9.64
C VAL A 236 -9.97 1.71 -10.21
N LEU A 237 -9.12 2.25 -9.34
CA LEU A 237 -8.06 3.17 -9.73
C LEU A 237 -6.75 2.43 -9.99
N TRP A 238 -6.26 2.52 -11.22
CA TRP A 238 -4.94 2.04 -11.60
C TRP A 238 -3.92 3.18 -11.51
N VAL A 239 -2.90 2.97 -10.68
CA VAL A 239 -1.77 3.89 -10.50
C VAL A 239 -0.59 3.36 -11.33
N VAL A 240 -0.06 4.20 -12.22
CA VAL A 240 1.02 3.84 -13.15
C VAL A 240 2.23 4.77 -12.98
N PRO A 241 3.45 4.36 -13.35
CA PRO A 241 4.65 5.20 -13.19
C PRO A 241 4.63 6.46 -14.05
N ASP A 242 4.02 6.40 -15.24
CA ASP A 242 4.07 7.47 -16.22
C ASP A 242 2.88 7.46 -17.18
N ILE A 243 2.70 8.57 -17.90
CA ILE A 243 1.61 8.80 -18.85
C ILE A 243 1.62 7.77 -19.97
N ARG A 244 2.80 7.39 -20.48
CA ARG A 244 2.91 6.41 -21.57
C ARG A 244 2.35 5.06 -21.15
N ARG A 245 2.65 4.63 -19.93
CA ARG A 245 2.10 3.41 -19.36
C ARG A 245 0.60 3.53 -19.13
N GLY A 246 0.13 4.69 -18.66
CA GLY A 246 -1.30 4.97 -18.50
C GLY A 246 -2.07 4.82 -19.81
N GLN A 247 -1.57 5.39 -20.90
CA GLN A 247 -2.16 5.24 -22.24
C GLN A 247 -2.17 3.80 -22.75
N GLN A 248 -1.12 3.01 -22.43
CA GLN A 248 -1.11 1.58 -22.77
C GLN A 248 -2.22 0.81 -22.03
N LEU A 249 -2.42 1.12 -20.75
CA LEU A 249 -3.44 0.49 -19.92
C LEU A 249 -4.85 0.93 -20.32
N ALA A 250 -5.06 2.22 -20.60
CA ALA A 250 -6.33 2.76 -21.08
C ALA A 250 -6.77 2.07 -22.39
N ARG A 251 -5.87 1.99 -23.39
CA ARG A 251 -6.14 1.24 -24.63
C ARG A 251 -6.46 -0.23 -24.38
N LEU A 252 -5.82 -0.84 -23.39
CA LEU A 252 -6.10 -2.23 -23.04
C LEU A 252 -7.50 -2.38 -22.43
N ILE A 253 -7.90 -1.46 -21.55
CA ILE A 253 -9.23 -1.41 -20.95
C ILE A 253 -10.29 -1.25 -22.05
N GLU A 254 -10.11 -0.29 -22.94
CA GLU A 254 -11.03 -0.03 -24.07
C GLU A 254 -11.13 -1.21 -25.03
N ALA A 255 -10.02 -1.88 -25.32
CA ALA A 255 -9.99 -3.03 -26.23
C ALA A 255 -10.53 -4.33 -25.61
N THR A 256 -10.88 -4.33 -24.32
CA THR A 256 -11.39 -5.52 -23.63
C THR A 256 -12.91 -5.49 -23.60
N GLU A 257 -13.57 -6.14 -24.57
CA GLU A 257 -15.04 -6.15 -24.69
C GLU A 257 -15.77 -6.78 -23.48
N SER A 258 -15.08 -7.64 -22.72
CA SER A 258 -15.65 -8.38 -21.59
C SER A 258 -15.81 -7.54 -20.32
N ILE A 259 -15.39 -6.28 -20.28
CA ILE A 259 -15.36 -5.46 -19.04
C ILE A 259 -16.22 -4.20 -19.13
N ARG A 260 -16.67 -3.73 -17.96
CA ARG A 260 -17.32 -2.42 -17.78
C ARG A 260 -16.22 -1.37 -17.65
N THR A 261 -15.93 -0.65 -18.72
CA THR A 261 -14.81 0.31 -18.76
C THR A 261 -14.99 1.45 -17.74
N GLU A 262 -16.24 1.79 -17.41
CA GLU A 262 -16.60 2.87 -16.48
C GLU A 262 -16.18 2.58 -15.03
N LEU A 263 -15.87 1.32 -14.69
CA LEU A 263 -15.35 0.95 -13.38
C LEU A 263 -13.90 1.39 -13.20
N PHE A 264 -13.15 1.57 -14.30
CA PHE A 264 -11.71 1.71 -14.27
C PHE A 264 -11.27 3.14 -14.54
N GLN A 265 -10.35 3.61 -13.72
CA GLN A 265 -9.69 4.90 -13.85
C GLN A 265 -8.18 4.67 -13.86
N VAL A 266 -7.44 5.59 -14.46
CA VAL A 266 -5.97 5.49 -14.55
C VAL A 266 -5.36 6.84 -14.19
N CYS A 267 -4.42 6.86 -13.25
CA CYS A 267 -3.65 8.04 -12.89
C CYS A 267 -2.15 7.70 -12.80
N THR A 268 -1.28 8.71 -12.84
CA THR A 268 0.13 8.51 -12.54
C THR A 268 0.37 8.44 -11.03
N CYS A 269 1.53 7.92 -10.61
CA CYS A 269 1.96 7.99 -9.21
C CYS A 269 1.98 9.43 -8.68
N ASP A 270 2.41 10.40 -9.50
CA ASP A 270 2.48 11.80 -9.11
C ASP A 270 1.09 12.44 -8.99
N GLY A 271 0.14 12.05 -9.85
CA GLY A 271 -1.25 12.52 -9.82
C GLY A 271 -2.17 11.75 -8.87
N PHE A 272 -1.68 10.70 -8.20
CA PHE A 272 -2.51 9.80 -7.41
C PHE A 272 -3.28 10.51 -6.30
N LEU A 273 -2.60 11.34 -5.51
CA LEU A 273 -3.24 12.01 -4.38
C LEU A 273 -4.25 13.07 -4.84
N GLU A 274 -3.91 13.80 -5.91
CA GLU A 274 -4.80 14.79 -6.51
C GLU A 274 -6.09 14.16 -7.03
N GLU A 275 -6.00 13.01 -7.72
CA GLU A 275 -7.18 12.26 -8.19
C GLU A 275 -8.07 11.83 -7.00
N ILE A 276 -7.47 11.29 -5.94
CA ILE A 276 -8.24 10.87 -4.75
C ILE A 276 -8.94 12.07 -4.11
N ILE A 277 -8.24 13.18 -3.87
CA ILE A 277 -8.82 14.37 -3.24
C ILE A 277 -9.96 14.92 -4.09
N THR A 278 -9.72 15.14 -5.38
CA THR A 278 -10.70 15.71 -6.32
C THR A 278 -12.00 14.91 -6.33
N ARG A 279 -11.90 13.58 -6.29
CA ARG A 279 -13.04 12.66 -6.33
C ARG A 279 -13.72 12.45 -4.98
N THR A 280 -12.98 12.63 -3.90
CA THR A 280 -13.49 12.48 -2.52
C THR A 280 -14.25 13.71 -2.08
N VAL A 281 -13.66 14.89 -2.29
CA VAL A 281 -14.24 16.17 -1.88
C VAL A 281 -15.31 16.62 -2.88
N GLY A 282 -15.17 16.22 -4.15
CA GLY A 282 -16.04 16.64 -5.23
C GLY A 282 -15.76 18.09 -5.61
N ASN A 283 -15.45 18.34 -6.89
CA ASN A 283 -15.83 19.63 -7.44
C ASN A 283 -17.35 19.67 -7.45
N GLU A 284 -17.96 20.71 -6.87
CA GLU A 284 -19.40 20.99 -6.91
C GLU A 284 -19.98 21.08 -8.35
N GLU A 285 -19.16 20.92 -9.41
CA GLU A 285 -19.56 21.18 -10.80
C GLU A 285 -19.38 20.02 -11.81
N ALA A 286 -18.79 18.88 -11.48
CA ALA A 286 -18.52 17.85 -12.50
C ALA A 286 -19.48 16.66 -12.44
N SER A 287 -20.67 16.83 -13.04
CA SER A 287 -21.53 15.71 -13.44
C SER A 287 -20.73 14.76 -14.36
N PRO A 288 -20.90 13.42 -14.26
CA PRO A 288 -20.10 12.42 -15.00
C PRO A 288 -20.10 12.51 -16.54
N HIS A 289 -20.83 13.47 -17.11
CA HIS A 289 -21.08 13.58 -18.54
C HIS A 289 -20.12 14.52 -19.30
N GLU A 290 -19.28 15.32 -18.62
CA GLU A 290 -18.51 16.38 -19.31
C GLU A 290 -16.99 16.14 -19.45
N MET A 291 -16.41 15.14 -18.76
CA MET A 291 -14.95 14.91 -18.84
C MET A 291 -14.49 14.05 -20.04
N ARG A 292 -15.38 13.77 -21.00
CA ARG A 292 -15.02 13.10 -22.27
C ARG A 292 -14.53 14.05 -23.38
N ALA A 293 -14.60 15.37 -23.18
CA ALA A 293 -14.23 16.34 -24.23
C ALA A 293 -12.78 16.87 -24.12
N ALA A 294 -12.12 16.80 -22.97
CA ALA A 294 -10.83 17.49 -22.75
C ALA A 294 -9.57 16.74 -23.25
N VAL A 295 -9.71 15.57 -23.89
CA VAL A 295 -8.59 14.83 -24.51
C VAL A 295 -8.71 14.78 -26.05
N ALA A 296 -9.79 15.33 -26.61
CA ALA A 296 -10.07 15.26 -28.05
C ALA A 296 -9.73 16.54 -28.85
N ASP A 297 -9.50 17.69 -28.21
CA ASP A 297 -9.39 18.99 -28.91
C ASP A 297 -7.95 19.54 -29.04
N GLY A 298 -6.95 18.66 -28.92
CA GLY A 298 -5.53 19.00 -29.04
C GLY A 298 -4.96 18.90 -30.46
N GLY A 299 -5.78 18.89 -31.52
CA GLY A 299 -5.24 18.70 -32.86
C GLY A 299 -6.19 19.04 -33.99
N THR A 300 -6.22 20.31 -34.38
CA THR A 300 -5.99 20.77 -35.77
C THR A 300 -6.08 22.29 -35.85
N GLU A 301 -4.96 22.99 -35.74
CA GLU A 301 -4.79 24.30 -36.37
C GLU A 301 -3.43 24.32 -37.07
N GLY A 302 -3.45 24.43 -38.40
CA GLY A 302 -2.24 24.51 -39.20
C GLY A 302 -2.42 24.09 -40.64
N GLY A 303 -3.26 24.83 -41.39
CA GLY A 303 -3.24 24.78 -42.84
C GLY A 303 -4.53 25.28 -43.47
N ASP A 304 -4.54 26.55 -43.86
CA ASP A 304 -4.83 27.02 -45.23
C ASP A 304 -5.20 28.50 -45.18
N ASP A 305 -4.36 29.36 -45.77
CA ASP A 305 -4.84 30.59 -46.38
C ASP A 305 -3.81 31.05 -47.43
N GLY A 306 -4.13 30.74 -48.69
CA GLY A 306 -3.47 31.31 -49.84
C GLY A 306 -4.10 32.64 -50.24
N ARG A 307 -3.27 33.70 -50.30
CA ARG A 307 -3.29 34.75 -51.32
C ARG A 307 -1.98 35.53 -51.32
#